data_AF-A0A8X6P751-F1
#
_entry.id   AF-A0A8X6P751-F1
#
_cell.length_a   1.000
_cell.length_b   1.000
_cell.length_c   1.000
_cell.angle_alpha   90.00
_cell.angle_beta   90.00
_cell.angle_gamma   90.00
#
_symmetry.space_group_name_H-M   'P 1'
#
loop_
_entity.id
_entity.type
_entity.pdbx_description
1 polymer ?
#
loop_
_entity_poly.entity_id
_entity_poly.type
_entity_poly.pdbx_seq_one_letter_code
_entity_poly.pdbx_strand_id
1 'polypeptide(L)'
;MTTTDLHNKCTVRHIGNILLSPFSCLGYCFVLEANSELTWRDVQHLVVWNSEYHHLKHNKGWKRNSAGLMYNSRFGFGLINAESMVKAALNWTTVPEKAICKASSSSELPKAISSKLKEVEIEISTEGCAKSSEEVNYLEHVELSLDINYNHRGALDIYLFSPSGTVSMVLSRRERDSSAVGFKNWTFLSVHFWGENPAGRWRVLIRDMTGEDYKGSVNMVKLTLHGTKQKPRHMTSGKKRYIDEEEIEKALDKRPEFEEELPDVANNIHDELESLRSAEHKKELSWMDLIGKNLRMLPARQNDIPNNLYQDVELEEDYIDYSPNQYYY
;
A
#
# COMPACT_ATOMS: atom_id res chain seq x y z
N MET A 1 19.68 -7.78 10.37
CA MET A 1 20.08 -8.49 9.14
C MET A 1 21.58 -8.40 9.04
N THR A 2 22.27 -9.49 8.70
CA THR A 2 23.73 -9.48 8.53
C THR A 2 24.06 -9.46 7.04
N THR A 3 24.85 -8.49 6.60
CA THR A 3 25.28 -8.35 5.20
C THR A 3 26.73 -7.84 5.13
N THR A 4 27.32 -7.87 3.95
CA THR A 4 28.62 -7.23 3.66
C THR A 4 28.49 -5.71 3.72
N ASP A 5 29.54 -5.03 4.16
CA ASP A 5 29.66 -3.59 4.31
C ASP A 5 30.96 -3.08 3.64
N LEU A 6 31.05 -1.77 3.47
CA LEU A 6 32.23 -1.10 2.95
C LEU A 6 33.50 -1.47 3.75
N HIS A 7 34.64 -1.33 3.08
CA HIS A 7 35.96 -1.63 3.65
C HIS A 7 36.14 -3.09 4.09
N ASN A 8 35.56 -4.03 3.33
CA ASN A 8 35.63 -5.47 3.61
C ASN A 8 35.12 -5.84 5.02
N LYS A 9 34.09 -5.13 5.49
CA LYS A 9 33.47 -5.39 6.80
C LYS A 9 32.15 -6.13 6.64
N CYS A 10 31.64 -6.61 7.76
CA CYS A 10 30.29 -7.13 7.88
C CYS A 10 29.50 -6.22 8.81
N THR A 11 28.23 -6.06 8.54
CA THR A 11 27.33 -5.21 9.33
C THR A 11 26.09 -5.99 9.73
N VAL A 12 25.69 -5.79 10.98
CA VAL A 12 24.45 -6.32 11.56
C VAL A 12 23.40 -5.22 11.77
N ARG A 13 23.77 -3.97 11.47
CA ARG A 13 23.01 -2.74 11.79
C ARG A 13 22.33 -2.10 10.58
N HIS A 14 22.29 -2.80 9.44
CA HIS A 14 21.49 -2.34 8.32
C HIS A 14 20.00 -2.34 8.71
N ILE A 15 19.35 -1.18 8.56
CA ILE A 15 17.94 -0.93 8.92
C ILE A 15 17.25 -0.22 7.74
N GLY A 16 15.95 -0.48 7.54
CA GLY A 16 15.08 0.24 6.60
C GLY A 16 14.51 -0.63 5.47
N ASN A 17 13.48 -0.13 4.80
CA ASN A 17 12.79 -0.83 3.70
C ASN A 17 13.69 -1.12 2.49
N ILE A 18 14.80 -0.38 2.36
CA ILE A 18 15.83 -0.57 1.32
C ILE A 18 16.40 -2.01 1.35
N LEU A 19 16.33 -2.71 2.49
CA LEU A 19 16.82 -4.09 2.65
C LEU A 19 15.81 -5.16 2.20
N LEU A 20 14.53 -4.83 2.14
CA LEU A 20 13.49 -5.76 1.71
C LEU A 20 13.55 -5.99 0.19
N SER A 21 14.03 -5.00 -0.56
CA SER A 21 14.21 -5.09 -2.01
C SER A 21 15.26 -6.16 -2.40
N PRO A 22 16.50 -6.17 -1.88
CA PRO A 22 17.49 -7.22 -2.15
C PRO A 22 17.03 -8.64 -1.83
N PHE A 23 16.30 -8.85 -0.72
CA PHE A 23 15.78 -10.18 -0.38
C PHE A 23 14.67 -10.64 -1.33
N SER A 24 13.79 -9.71 -1.71
CA SER A 24 12.77 -9.99 -2.71
C SER A 24 13.43 -10.34 -4.04
N CYS A 25 14.46 -9.59 -4.44
CA CYS A 25 15.27 -9.87 -5.63
C CYS A 25 15.92 -11.27 -5.58
N LEU A 26 16.49 -11.69 -4.44
CA LEU A 26 17.05 -13.04 -4.31
C LEU A 26 15.96 -14.12 -4.49
N GLY A 27 14.78 -13.91 -3.92
CA GLY A 27 13.63 -14.80 -4.14
C GLY A 27 13.25 -14.87 -5.62
N TYR A 28 13.23 -13.74 -6.32
CA TYR A 28 12.95 -13.68 -7.75
C TYR A 28 14.04 -14.36 -8.60
N CYS A 29 15.30 -14.27 -8.21
CA CYS A 29 16.38 -14.99 -8.89
C CYS A 29 16.15 -16.50 -8.86
N PHE A 30 15.81 -17.08 -7.70
CA PHE A 30 15.51 -18.52 -7.63
C PHE A 30 14.27 -18.92 -8.43
N VAL A 31 13.26 -18.05 -8.49
CA VAL A 31 12.05 -18.27 -9.28
C VAL A 31 12.36 -18.27 -10.78
N LEU A 32 13.18 -17.33 -11.25
CA LEU A 32 13.61 -17.25 -12.65
C LEU A 32 14.62 -18.34 -13.03
N GLU A 33 15.44 -18.80 -12.08
CA GLU A 33 16.29 -19.97 -12.27
C GLU A 33 15.45 -21.25 -12.44
N ALA A 34 14.37 -21.38 -11.67
CA ALA A 34 13.45 -22.51 -11.79
C ALA A 34 12.63 -22.47 -13.10
N ASN A 35 12.31 -21.28 -13.60
CA ASN A 35 11.62 -21.09 -14.86
C ASN A 35 11.98 -19.74 -15.52
N SER A 36 12.85 -19.80 -16.53
CA SER A 36 13.33 -18.62 -17.26
C SER A 36 12.30 -18.02 -18.21
N GLU A 37 11.21 -18.73 -18.51
CA GLU A 37 10.16 -18.30 -19.45
C GLU A 37 9.08 -17.44 -18.78
N LEU A 38 9.19 -17.19 -17.47
CA LEU A 38 8.25 -16.36 -16.74
C LEU A 38 8.31 -14.90 -17.22
N THR A 39 7.15 -14.33 -17.55
CA THR A 39 7.03 -12.91 -17.82
C THR A 39 7.05 -12.10 -16.51
N TRP A 40 7.25 -10.78 -16.61
CA TRP A 40 7.18 -9.90 -15.44
C TRP A 40 5.84 -9.98 -14.69
N ARG A 41 4.72 -10.21 -15.42
CA ARG A 41 3.40 -10.40 -14.79
C ARG A 41 3.28 -11.75 -14.12
N ASP A 42 3.86 -12.80 -14.70
CA ASP A 42 3.87 -14.11 -14.07
C ASP A 42 4.54 -14.07 -12.71
N VAL A 43 5.66 -13.36 -12.59
CA VAL A 43 6.35 -13.16 -11.31
C VAL A 43 5.44 -12.45 -10.30
N GLN A 44 4.69 -11.42 -10.72
CA GLN A 44 3.75 -10.74 -9.82
C GLN A 44 2.60 -11.66 -9.40
N HIS A 45 2.00 -12.42 -10.33
CA HIS A 45 0.99 -13.43 -9.99
C HIS A 45 1.54 -14.47 -9.01
N LEU A 46 2.79 -14.93 -9.19
CA LEU A 46 3.45 -15.83 -8.25
C LEU A 46 3.56 -15.20 -6.87
N VAL A 47 3.96 -13.92 -6.76
CA VAL A 47 4.02 -13.21 -5.47
C VAL A 47 2.64 -13.18 -4.82
N VAL A 48 1.63 -12.64 -5.50
CA VAL A 48 0.27 -12.52 -4.96
C VAL A 48 -0.27 -13.88 -4.50
N TRP A 49 -0.10 -14.91 -5.32
CA TRP A 49 -0.65 -16.24 -5.05
C TRP A 49 0.13 -17.03 -4.00
N ASN A 50 1.40 -16.73 -3.75
CA ASN A 50 2.25 -17.48 -2.81
C ASN A 50 2.64 -16.69 -1.54
N SER A 51 2.29 -15.41 -1.41
CA SER A 51 2.55 -14.65 -0.18
C SER A 51 1.69 -15.09 1.01
N GLU A 52 2.24 -15.09 2.22
CA GLU A 52 1.53 -15.57 3.42
C GLU A 52 1.32 -14.47 4.46
N TYR A 53 0.07 -14.31 4.91
CA TYR A 53 -0.28 -13.36 5.97
C TYR A 53 -0.10 -13.92 7.37
N HIS A 54 -0.05 -15.26 7.53
CA HIS A 54 -0.09 -15.97 8.82
C HIS A 54 0.89 -15.40 9.86
N HIS A 55 2.17 -15.22 9.50
CA HIS A 55 3.19 -14.71 10.44
C HIS A 55 3.01 -13.22 10.78
N LEU A 56 2.13 -12.53 10.06
CA LEU A 56 1.80 -11.12 10.24
C LEU A 56 0.36 -10.93 10.76
N LYS A 57 -0.38 -12.00 11.06
CA LYS A 57 -1.81 -11.98 11.42
C LYS A 57 -2.17 -11.13 12.63
N HIS A 58 -1.21 -10.88 13.53
CA HIS A 58 -1.41 -10.05 14.72
C HIS A 58 -1.38 -8.55 14.44
N ASN A 59 -1.04 -8.13 13.22
CA ASN A 59 -1.10 -6.73 12.81
C ASN A 59 -2.53 -6.36 12.43
N LYS A 60 -2.97 -5.15 12.78
CA LYS A 60 -4.29 -4.63 12.39
C LYS A 60 -4.34 -4.31 10.88
N GLY A 61 -5.56 -4.19 10.35
CA GLY A 61 -5.82 -3.78 8.97
C GLY A 61 -5.74 -4.88 7.92
N TRP A 62 -5.67 -6.16 8.32
CA TRP A 62 -5.85 -7.27 7.38
C TRP A 62 -7.29 -7.31 6.87
N LYS A 63 -7.44 -7.41 5.57
CA LYS A 63 -8.73 -7.53 4.89
C LYS A 63 -8.68 -8.65 3.89
N ARG A 64 -9.86 -9.08 3.44
CA ARG A 64 -10.01 -10.07 2.39
C ARG A 64 -10.77 -9.47 1.23
N ASN A 65 -10.16 -9.54 0.05
CA ASN A 65 -10.78 -9.07 -1.18
C ASN A 65 -11.82 -10.08 -1.69
N SER A 66 -12.61 -9.72 -2.71
CA SER A 66 -13.70 -10.60 -3.18
C SER A 66 -13.19 -11.88 -3.89
N ALA A 67 -11.97 -11.85 -4.42
CA ALA A 67 -11.27 -13.02 -4.94
C ALA A 67 -10.77 -13.98 -3.83
N GLY A 68 -10.87 -13.57 -2.57
CA GLY A 68 -10.50 -14.35 -1.40
C GLY A 68 -9.06 -14.18 -0.94
N LEU A 69 -8.32 -13.20 -1.49
CA LEU A 69 -6.95 -12.87 -1.14
C LEU A 69 -6.91 -11.93 0.08
N MET A 70 -6.07 -12.29 1.06
CA MET A 70 -5.73 -11.45 2.21
C MET A 70 -4.80 -10.33 1.76
N TYR A 71 -5.13 -9.09 2.12
CA TYR A 71 -4.30 -7.91 1.83
C TYR A 71 -4.25 -6.96 3.02
N ASN A 72 -3.22 -6.13 3.05
CA ASN A 72 -3.00 -5.08 4.04
C ASN A 72 -2.19 -3.95 3.42
N SER A 73 -2.57 -2.69 3.66
CA SER A 73 -1.91 -1.52 3.04
C SER A 73 -0.44 -1.34 3.43
N ARG A 74 0.01 -1.96 4.55
CA ARG A 74 1.41 -1.97 4.99
C ARG A 74 2.20 -3.18 4.48
N PHE A 75 1.54 -4.33 4.29
CA PHE A 75 2.21 -5.62 4.04
C PHE A 75 1.85 -6.25 2.69
N GLY A 76 1.03 -5.58 1.87
CA GLY A 76 0.52 -6.15 0.62
C GLY A 76 -0.23 -7.45 0.89
N PHE A 77 0.07 -8.49 0.11
CA PHE A 77 -0.51 -9.84 0.27
C PHE A 77 0.16 -10.70 1.35
N GLY A 78 1.12 -10.15 2.09
CA GLY A 78 1.87 -10.85 3.13
C GLY A 78 3.34 -11.11 2.77
N LEU A 79 3.99 -11.96 3.58
CA LEU A 79 5.40 -12.31 3.40
C LEU A 79 5.59 -13.18 2.17
N ILE A 80 6.63 -12.87 1.38
CA ILE A 80 7.04 -13.71 0.25
C ILE A 80 7.47 -15.09 0.76
N ASN A 81 6.91 -16.15 0.15
CA ASN A 81 7.34 -17.53 0.38
C ASN A 81 8.14 -18.02 -0.84
N ALA A 82 9.46 -17.89 -0.79
CA ALA A 82 10.35 -18.26 -1.90
C ALA A 82 10.22 -19.73 -2.29
N GLU A 83 10.10 -20.64 -1.31
CA GLU A 83 9.95 -22.08 -1.58
C GLU A 83 8.65 -22.36 -2.35
N SER A 84 7.53 -21.78 -1.90
CA SER A 84 6.23 -21.95 -2.57
C SER A 84 6.25 -21.34 -3.97
N MET A 85 6.86 -20.17 -4.14
CA MET A 85 7.00 -19.53 -5.45
C MET A 85 7.82 -20.38 -6.42
N VAL A 86 8.97 -20.92 -5.99
CA VAL A 86 9.81 -21.80 -6.82
C VAL A 86 9.05 -23.06 -7.22
N LYS A 87 8.36 -23.71 -6.27
CA LYS A 87 7.54 -24.89 -6.56
C LYS A 87 6.42 -24.59 -7.57
N ALA A 88 5.78 -23.43 -7.44
CA ALA A 88 4.76 -22.98 -8.38
C ALA A 88 5.34 -22.63 -9.77
N ALA A 89 6.54 -22.05 -9.81
CA ALA A 89 7.25 -21.66 -11.03
C ALA A 89 7.57 -22.85 -11.95
N LEU A 90 7.98 -23.98 -11.38
CA LEU A 90 8.36 -25.19 -12.13
C LEU A 90 7.25 -25.72 -13.06
N ASN A 91 5.98 -25.56 -12.68
CA ASN A 91 4.82 -25.99 -13.46
C ASN A 91 3.91 -24.82 -13.83
N TRP A 92 4.47 -23.60 -13.90
CA TRP A 92 3.70 -22.40 -14.19
C TRP A 92 3.21 -22.38 -15.63
N THR A 93 1.99 -21.88 -15.83
CA THR A 93 1.47 -21.55 -17.16
C THR A 93 1.33 -20.04 -17.23
N THR A 94 2.00 -19.43 -18.22
CA THR A 94 1.96 -17.99 -18.48
C THR A 94 0.53 -17.47 -18.47
N VAL A 95 0.34 -16.35 -17.78
CA VAL A 95 -0.98 -15.71 -17.68
C VAL A 95 -1.48 -15.25 -19.06
N PRO A 96 -2.82 -15.24 -19.31
CA PRO A 96 -3.39 -14.80 -20.59
C PRO A 96 -3.01 -13.37 -20.95
N GLU A 97 -3.12 -12.97 -22.21
CA GLU A 97 -2.74 -11.64 -22.69
C GLU A 97 -3.32 -10.47 -21.84
N LYS A 98 -2.51 -9.43 -21.65
CA LYS A 98 -2.88 -8.23 -20.90
C LYS A 98 -3.95 -7.43 -21.66
N ALA A 99 -5.05 -7.13 -21.00
CA ALA A 99 -6.06 -6.18 -21.44
C ALA A 99 -6.05 -4.94 -20.54
N ILE A 100 -6.42 -3.79 -21.11
CA ILE A 100 -6.49 -2.51 -20.40
C ILE A 100 -7.83 -1.85 -20.71
N CYS A 101 -8.72 -1.81 -19.71
CA CYS A 101 -10.01 -1.14 -19.83
C CYS A 101 -9.95 0.24 -19.16
N LYS A 102 -10.43 1.28 -19.84
CA LYS A 102 -10.49 2.65 -19.29
C LYS A 102 -11.94 3.05 -19.07
N ALA A 103 -12.24 3.60 -17.90
CA ALA A 103 -13.54 4.14 -17.56
C ALA A 103 -13.39 5.54 -16.96
N SER A 104 -14.42 6.37 -17.11
CA SER A 104 -14.46 7.74 -16.58
C SER A 104 -15.63 7.89 -15.62
N SER A 105 -15.60 8.92 -14.79
CA SER A 105 -16.71 9.29 -13.89
C SER A 105 -18.07 9.23 -14.60
N SER A 106 -19.03 8.56 -13.96
CA SER A 106 -20.45 8.66 -14.31
C SER A 106 -21.15 9.82 -13.58
N SER A 107 -20.52 10.40 -12.56
CA SER A 107 -20.98 11.63 -11.90
C SER A 107 -20.57 12.88 -12.67
N GLU A 108 -21.38 13.95 -12.57
CA GLU A 108 -21.05 15.27 -13.11
C GLU A 108 -19.84 15.90 -12.38
N LEU A 109 -18.93 16.48 -13.17
CA LEU A 109 -17.72 17.17 -12.71
C LEU A 109 -17.67 18.58 -13.34
N PRO A 110 -17.10 19.60 -12.66
CA PRO A 110 -16.37 19.49 -11.40
C PRO A 110 -17.28 19.35 -10.17
N LYS A 111 -16.81 18.58 -9.16
CA LYS A 111 -17.52 18.41 -7.89
C LYS A 111 -16.80 19.15 -6.77
N ALA A 112 -17.50 20.03 -6.06
CA ALA A 112 -16.93 20.79 -4.95
C ALA A 112 -16.57 19.88 -3.78
N ILE A 113 -15.41 20.11 -3.17
CA ILE A 113 -14.94 19.43 -1.95
C ILE A 113 -14.54 20.48 -0.91
N SER A 114 -14.81 20.20 0.37
CA SER A 114 -14.36 21.05 1.48
C SER A 114 -14.41 20.29 2.79
N SER A 115 -13.66 20.74 3.79
CA SER A 115 -13.70 20.14 5.14
C SER A 115 -15.10 20.21 5.77
N LYS A 116 -15.88 21.25 5.46
CA LYS A 116 -17.27 21.40 5.93
C LYS A 116 -18.22 20.34 5.35
N LEU A 117 -17.97 19.89 4.12
CA LEU A 117 -18.70 18.80 3.50
C LEU A 117 -18.27 17.44 4.05
N LYS A 118 -17.10 17.35 4.68
CA LYS A 118 -16.41 16.16 5.19
C LYS A 118 -16.01 15.17 4.11
N GLU A 119 -16.94 14.76 3.26
CA GLU A 119 -16.73 13.73 2.26
C GLU A 119 -17.47 14.00 0.96
N VAL A 120 -16.89 13.53 -0.12
CA VAL A 120 -17.50 13.53 -1.45
C VAL A 120 -17.26 12.17 -2.09
N GLU A 121 -18.35 11.57 -2.53
CA GLU A 121 -18.33 10.32 -3.29
C GLU A 121 -18.52 10.60 -4.79
N ILE A 122 -17.71 9.97 -5.63
CA ILE A 122 -17.81 10.01 -7.09
C ILE A 122 -17.95 8.58 -7.60
N GLU A 123 -18.97 8.33 -8.43
CA GLU A 123 -19.24 7.01 -8.99
C GLU A 123 -18.60 6.87 -10.37
N ILE A 124 -18.10 5.66 -10.66
CA ILE A 124 -17.62 5.23 -11.97
C ILE A 124 -18.32 3.92 -12.29
N SER A 125 -19.09 3.88 -13.38
CA SER A 125 -19.76 2.66 -13.84
C SER A 125 -19.02 2.07 -15.03
N THR A 126 -18.70 0.77 -14.97
CA THR A 126 -18.00 0.07 -16.06
C THR A 126 -18.40 -1.39 -16.11
N GLU A 127 -18.51 -1.95 -17.31
CA GLU A 127 -18.71 -3.39 -17.53
C GLU A 127 -17.38 -4.11 -17.78
N GLY A 128 -16.24 -3.55 -17.33
CA GLY A 128 -14.91 -4.10 -17.61
C GLY A 128 -14.58 -4.14 -19.11
N CYS A 129 -15.16 -3.23 -19.89
CA CYS A 129 -15.03 -3.20 -21.35
C CYS A 129 -15.53 -4.50 -22.02
N ALA A 130 -16.58 -5.12 -21.45
CA ALA A 130 -17.19 -6.34 -21.96
C ALA A 130 -17.40 -6.33 -23.49
N LYS A 131 -17.12 -7.48 -24.12
CA LYS A 131 -17.29 -7.73 -25.57
C LYS A 131 -16.34 -6.94 -26.48
N SER A 132 -15.25 -6.38 -25.94
CA SER A 132 -14.18 -5.76 -26.73
C SER A 132 -12.85 -6.53 -26.59
N SER A 133 -11.82 -6.09 -27.33
CA SER A 133 -10.44 -6.55 -27.16
C SER A 133 -9.79 -6.05 -25.86
N GLU A 134 -10.36 -5.03 -25.23
CA GLU A 134 -9.90 -4.42 -23.98
C GLU A 134 -10.61 -5.00 -22.74
N GLU A 135 -11.38 -6.08 -22.92
CA GLU A 135 -12.18 -6.70 -21.87
C GLU A 135 -11.30 -7.25 -20.72
N VAL A 136 -11.63 -6.85 -19.48
CA VAL A 136 -10.97 -7.29 -18.26
C VAL A 136 -12.01 -7.96 -17.35
N ASN A 137 -11.81 -9.24 -17.06
CA ASN A 137 -12.65 -10.01 -16.14
C ASN A 137 -11.93 -10.40 -14.84
N TYR A 138 -10.60 -10.39 -14.86
CA TYR A 138 -9.75 -10.71 -13.70
C TYR A 138 -8.69 -9.62 -13.56
N LEU A 139 -8.84 -8.81 -12.52
CA LEU A 139 -7.97 -7.67 -12.25
C LEU A 139 -6.55 -8.06 -11.86
N GLU A 140 -5.61 -7.22 -12.25
CA GLU A 140 -4.22 -7.20 -11.78
C GLU A 140 -3.97 -5.86 -11.07
N HIS A 141 -3.83 -4.80 -11.86
CA HIS A 141 -3.58 -3.44 -11.37
C HIS A 141 -4.80 -2.56 -11.60
N VAL A 142 -5.10 -1.69 -10.64
CA VAL A 142 -6.13 -0.66 -10.78
C VAL A 142 -5.50 0.70 -10.55
N GLU A 143 -5.57 1.54 -11.56
CA GLU A 143 -5.09 2.92 -11.52
C GLU A 143 -6.26 3.89 -11.40
N LEU A 144 -6.15 4.84 -10.48
CA LEU A 144 -7.09 5.93 -10.28
C LEU A 144 -6.39 7.26 -10.60
N SER A 145 -6.71 7.84 -11.74
CA SER A 145 -6.21 9.17 -12.14
C SER A 145 -7.18 10.26 -11.69
N LEU A 146 -6.65 11.26 -10.98
CA LEU A 146 -7.42 12.35 -10.39
C LEU A 146 -6.83 13.71 -10.76
N ASP A 147 -7.70 14.65 -11.08
CA ASP A 147 -7.41 16.08 -11.11
C ASP A 147 -8.24 16.76 -10.01
N ILE A 148 -7.56 17.26 -8.98
CA ILE A 148 -8.16 17.87 -7.80
C ILE A 148 -7.46 19.20 -7.54
N ASN A 149 -8.23 20.28 -7.49
CA ASN A 149 -7.78 21.53 -6.91
C ASN A 149 -8.12 21.50 -5.42
N TYR A 150 -7.14 21.73 -4.55
CA TYR A 150 -7.38 21.83 -3.11
C TYR A 150 -6.33 22.70 -2.45
N ASN A 151 -6.75 23.62 -1.59
CA ASN A 151 -5.85 24.60 -0.96
C ASN A 151 -4.98 24.00 0.16
N HIS A 152 -5.21 22.75 0.58
CA HIS A 152 -4.37 22.05 1.55
C HIS A 152 -4.31 20.54 1.27
N ARG A 153 -3.46 20.12 0.34
CA ARG A 153 -3.44 18.76 -0.23
C ARG A 153 -3.31 17.64 0.81
N GLY A 154 -2.50 17.81 1.84
CA GLY A 154 -2.28 16.80 2.88
C GLY A 154 -3.45 16.59 3.84
N ALA A 155 -4.49 17.42 3.77
CA ALA A 155 -5.73 17.22 4.51
C ALA A 155 -6.61 16.11 3.89
N LEU A 156 -6.38 15.77 2.63
CA LEU A 156 -7.18 14.79 1.91
C LEU A 156 -6.75 13.36 2.25
N ASP A 157 -7.74 12.49 2.45
CA ASP A 157 -7.59 11.04 2.27
C ASP A 157 -8.54 10.56 1.16
N ILE A 158 -8.15 9.49 0.47
CA ILE A 158 -8.85 9.00 -0.71
C ILE A 158 -8.96 7.48 -0.65
N TYR A 159 -10.18 6.98 -0.84
CA TYR A 159 -10.49 5.56 -0.88
C TYR A 159 -11.14 5.19 -2.21
N LEU A 160 -10.78 4.01 -2.70
CA LEU A 160 -11.39 3.39 -3.87
C LEU A 160 -12.14 2.13 -3.43
N PHE A 161 -13.40 2.04 -3.85
CA PHE A 161 -14.28 0.90 -3.58
C PHE A 161 -14.55 0.18 -4.89
N SER A 162 -14.31 -1.13 -4.89
CA SER A 162 -14.70 -2.01 -6.00
C SER A 162 -16.19 -2.35 -5.96
N PRO A 163 -16.78 -2.80 -7.09
CA PRO A 163 -18.16 -3.28 -7.15
C PRO A 163 -18.43 -4.45 -6.20
N SER A 164 -17.41 -5.26 -5.92
CA SER A 164 -17.52 -6.45 -5.07
C SER A 164 -17.29 -6.16 -3.58
N GLY A 165 -17.11 -4.89 -3.19
CA GLY A 165 -17.04 -4.46 -1.80
C GLY A 165 -15.64 -4.32 -1.20
N THR A 166 -14.58 -4.69 -1.94
CA THR A 166 -13.19 -4.44 -1.52
C THR A 166 -12.91 -2.94 -1.47
N VAL A 167 -12.12 -2.51 -0.48
CA VAL A 167 -11.76 -1.10 -0.24
C VAL A 167 -10.24 -0.95 -0.24
N SER A 168 -9.73 0.07 -0.90
CA SER A 168 -8.31 0.44 -0.87
C SER A 168 -8.16 1.90 -0.50
N MET A 169 -7.42 2.20 0.56
CA MET A 169 -6.90 3.56 0.79
C MET A 169 -5.79 3.84 -0.23
N VAL A 170 -6.03 4.73 -1.18
CA VAL A 170 -5.05 5.10 -2.22
C VAL A 170 -4.25 6.33 -1.84
N LEU A 171 -4.76 7.12 -0.89
CA LEU A 171 -4.05 8.22 -0.27
C LEU A 171 -4.45 8.31 1.22
N SER A 172 -3.46 8.22 2.11
CA SER A 172 -3.64 8.55 3.52
C SER A 172 -3.47 10.06 3.74
N ARG A 173 -4.04 10.58 4.83
CA ARG A 173 -3.77 11.95 5.29
C ARG A 173 -2.26 12.15 5.51
N ARG A 174 -1.76 13.34 5.18
CA ARG A 174 -0.33 13.71 5.31
C ARG A 174 -0.22 15.07 6.00
N GLU A 175 -0.08 15.05 7.32
CA GLU A 175 -0.08 16.27 8.15
C GLU A 175 0.96 17.33 7.74
N ARG A 176 2.09 16.89 7.19
CA ARG A 176 3.19 17.76 6.76
C ARG A 176 3.04 18.33 5.34
N ASP A 177 2.03 17.89 4.58
CA ASP A 177 1.79 18.36 3.22
C ASP A 177 0.77 19.50 3.18
N SER A 178 1.26 20.73 3.24
CA SER A 178 0.44 21.95 3.19
C SER A 178 0.29 22.55 1.79
N SER A 179 0.63 21.79 0.74
CA SER A 179 0.60 22.28 -0.65
C SER A 179 -0.80 22.70 -1.10
N ALA A 180 -0.93 23.87 -1.71
CA ALA A 180 -2.17 24.38 -2.30
C ALA A 180 -2.38 23.99 -3.78
N VAL A 181 -1.48 23.16 -4.33
CA VAL A 181 -1.53 22.75 -5.75
C VAL A 181 -2.64 21.72 -6.00
N GLY A 182 -2.96 20.91 -4.99
CA GLY A 182 -3.80 19.71 -5.14
C GLY A 182 -3.11 18.63 -5.97
N PHE A 183 -3.88 17.87 -6.74
CA PHE A 183 -3.42 16.80 -7.62
C PHE A 183 -3.67 17.17 -9.09
N LYS A 184 -2.63 17.14 -9.92
CA LYS A 184 -2.71 17.48 -11.35
C LYS A 184 -2.53 16.22 -12.17
N ASN A 185 -3.65 15.66 -12.67
CA ASN A 185 -3.67 14.40 -13.40
C ASN A 185 -2.81 13.31 -12.73
N TRP A 186 -2.88 13.22 -11.40
CA TRP A 186 -2.06 12.30 -10.61
C TRP A 186 -2.69 10.92 -10.64
N THR A 187 -1.88 9.89 -10.86
CA THR A 187 -2.36 8.50 -10.92
C THR A 187 -1.93 7.73 -9.69
N PHE A 188 -2.91 7.26 -8.93
CA PHE A 188 -2.73 6.33 -7.82
C PHE A 188 -2.86 4.89 -8.31
N LEU A 189 -2.12 3.96 -7.72
CA LEU A 189 -2.16 2.54 -8.07
C LEU A 189 -2.60 1.73 -6.85
N SER A 190 -3.46 0.74 -7.07
CA SER A 190 -3.77 -0.29 -6.09
C SER A 190 -3.72 -1.68 -6.71
N VAL A 191 -3.24 -2.64 -5.92
CA VAL A 191 -3.25 -4.08 -6.24
C VAL A 191 -4.23 -4.84 -5.36
N HIS A 192 -4.96 -4.20 -4.44
CA HIS A 192 -5.85 -4.88 -3.48
C HIS A 192 -7.02 -5.61 -4.16
N PHE A 193 -7.38 -5.19 -5.37
CA PHE A 193 -8.48 -5.75 -6.16
C PHE A 193 -8.04 -6.93 -7.04
N TRP A 194 -6.84 -7.47 -6.84
CA TRP A 194 -6.29 -8.54 -7.68
C TRP A 194 -7.24 -9.76 -7.74
N GLY A 195 -7.48 -10.23 -8.95
CA GLY A 195 -8.30 -11.39 -9.27
C GLY A 195 -9.82 -11.14 -9.25
N GLU A 196 -10.27 -9.94 -8.90
CA GLU A 196 -11.69 -9.59 -8.89
C GLU A 196 -12.23 -9.31 -10.29
N ASN A 197 -13.55 -9.44 -10.44
CA ASN A 197 -14.27 -8.94 -11.62
C ASN A 197 -14.53 -7.44 -11.45
N PRO A 198 -14.10 -6.58 -12.40
CA PRO A 198 -14.26 -5.13 -12.28
C PRO A 198 -15.63 -4.60 -12.68
N ALA A 199 -16.52 -5.45 -13.22
CA ALA A 199 -17.82 -5.01 -13.72
C ALA A 199 -18.74 -4.55 -12.58
N GLY A 200 -19.37 -3.40 -12.78
CA GLY A 200 -20.31 -2.78 -11.87
C GLY A 200 -19.89 -1.36 -11.47
N ARG A 201 -20.33 -0.95 -10.28
CA ARG A 201 -20.17 0.40 -9.78
C ARG A 201 -18.96 0.51 -8.86
N TRP A 202 -17.99 1.31 -9.26
CA TRP A 202 -16.88 1.76 -8.44
C TRP A 202 -17.24 3.08 -7.75
N ARG A 203 -16.70 3.28 -6.54
CA ARG A 203 -16.88 4.54 -5.80
C ARG A 203 -15.52 5.08 -5.39
N VAL A 204 -15.32 6.38 -5.58
CA VAL A 204 -14.16 7.13 -5.12
C VAL A 204 -14.64 8.04 -4.01
N LEU A 205 -14.15 7.82 -2.79
CA LEU A 205 -14.47 8.65 -1.64
C LEU A 205 -13.27 9.54 -1.33
N ILE A 206 -13.47 10.85 -1.42
CA ILE A 206 -12.47 11.87 -1.09
C ILE A 206 -12.96 12.58 0.16
N ARG A 207 -12.14 12.63 1.21
CA ARG A 207 -12.54 13.26 2.48
C ARG A 207 -11.54 14.28 2.97
N ASP A 208 -12.06 15.21 3.75
CA ASP A 208 -11.30 16.12 4.59
C ASP A 208 -12.04 16.19 5.94
N MET A 209 -11.41 15.61 6.96
CA MET A 209 -11.97 15.51 8.32
C MET A 209 -11.32 16.51 9.29
N THR A 210 -10.59 17.51 8.79
CA THR A 210 -9.82 18.45 9.62
C THR A 210 -10.69 19.45 10.39
N GLY A 211 -11.84 19.83 9.84
CA GLY A 211 -12.70 20.90 10.35
C GLY A 211 -12.24 22.31 9.97
N GLU A 212 -11.17 22.44 9.17
CA GLU A 212 -10.57 23.71 8.74
C GLU A 212 -11.33 24.33 7.56
N ASP A 213 -11.03 25.59 7.19
CA ASP A 213 -11.64 26.24 6.00
C ASP A 213 -10.95 25.85 4.67
N TYR A 214 -10.59 24.57 4.54
CA TYR A 214 -10.05 24.02 3.30
C TYR A 214 -11.16 23.69 2.30
N LYS A 215 -10.90 23.96 1.03
CA LYS A 215 -11.86 23.86 -0.07
C LYS A 215 -11.19 23.70 -1.43
N GLY A 216 -11.97 23.16 -2.37
CA GLY A 216 -11.58 23.05 -3.76
C GLY A 216 -12.57 22.24 -4.57
N SER A 217 -12.10 21.56 -5.62
CA SER A 217 -12.93 20.82 -6.55
C SER A 217 -12.20 19.63 -7.15
N VAL A 218 -12.95 18.57 -7.43
CA VAL A 218 -12.51 17.44 -8.25
C VAL A 218 -12.93 17.72 -9.68
N ASN A 219 -11.98 17.82 -10.60
CA ASN A 219 -12.21 18.19 -11.99
C ASN A 219 -12.25 16.98 -12.91
N MET A 220 -11.52 15.92 -12.58
CA MET A 220 -11.43 14.71 -13.39
C MET A 220 -11.21 13.49 -12.51
N VAL A 221 -11.92 12.41 -12.86
CA VAL A 221 -11.77 11.09 -12.27
C VAL A 221 -11.79 10.06 -13.40
N LYS A 222 -10.73 9.28 -13.48
CA LYS A 222 -10.58 8.20 -14.46
C LYS A 222 -10.03 6.95 -13.80
N LEU A 223 -10.57 5.81 -14.19
CA LEU A 223 -10.18 4.49 -13.75
C LEU A 223 -9.53 3.74 -14.92
N THR A 224 -8.32 3.24 -14.74
CA THR A 224 -7.67 2.33 -15.70
C THR A 224 -7.52 0.97 -15.03
N LEU A 225 -8.11 -0.04 -15.64
CA LEU A 225 -8.18 -1.41 -15.16
C LEU A 225 -7.25 -2.26 -16.00
N HIS A 226 -6.24 -2.86 -15.38
CA HIS A 226 -5.35 -3.82 -16.03
C HIS A 226 -5.71 -5.22 -15.58
N GLY A 227 -5.67 -6.17 -16.50
CA GLY A 227 -5.88 -7.57 -16.14
C GLY A 227 -6.00 -8.46 -17.36
N THR A 228 -6.84 -9.49 -17.22
CA THR A 228 -7.04 -10.49 -18.26
C THR A 228 -8.51 -10.73 -18.52
N LYS A 229 -8.86 -11.02 -19.78
CA LYS A 229 -10.19 -11.48 -20.17
C LYS A 229 -10.45 -12.92 -19.71
N GLN A 230 -9.45 -13.78 -19.89
CA GLN A 230 -9.53 -15.20 -19.58
C GLN A 230 -8.98 -15.45 -18.19
N LYS A 231 -9.54 -16.45 -17.48
CA LYS A 231 -9.09 -16.79 -16.14
C LYS A 231 -7.66 -17.34 -16.17
N PRO A 232 -6.70 -16.77 -15.41
CA PRO A 232 -5.38 -17.36 -15.28
C PRO A 232 -5.45 -18.78 -14.71
N ARG A 233 -4.61 -19.69 -15.24
CA ARG A 233 -4.67 -21.12 -14.89
C ARG A 233 -4.48 -21.41 -13.40
N HIS A 234 -3.60 -20.69 -12.72
CA HIS A 234 -3.38 -20.85 -11.28
C HIS A 234 -4.62 -20.49 -10.43
N MET A 235 -5.58 -19.76 -10.99
CA MET A 235 -6.84 -19.38 -10.34
C MET A 235 -7.99 -20.35 -10.63
N THR A 236 -7.81 -21.38 -11.47
CA THR A 236 -8.88 -22.32 -11.81
C THR A 236 -9.09 -23.38 -10.74
N SER A 237 -8.07 -23.67 -9.92
CA SER A 237 -8.13 -24.64 -8.81
C SER A 237 -8.94 -24.17 -7.59
N GLY A 238 -9.62 -23.04 -7.70
CA GLY A 238 -10.43 -22.43 -6.63
C GLY A 238 -9.73 -21.24 -5.97
N LYS A 239 -10.22 -20.87 -4.79
CA LYS A 239 -9.62 -19.80 -3.97
C LYS A 239 -8.26 -20.25 -3.45
N LYS A 240 -7.35 -19.29 -3.27
CA LYS A 240 -6.10 -19.52 -2.55
C LYS A 240 -6.40 -20.06 -1.15
N ARG A 241 -5.69 -21.12 -0.77
CA ARG A 241 -5.75 -21.71 0.58
C ARG A 241 -4.63 -21.12 1.43
N TYR A 242 -4.97 -20.74 2.65
CA TYR A 242 -4.01 -20.24 3.63
C TYR A 242 -3.68 -21.34 4.63
N ILE A 243 -2.50 -21.27 5.25
CA ILE A 243 -2.05 -22.27 6.24
C ILE A 243 -3.01 -22.33 7.45
N ASP A 244 -3.64 -21.19 7.79
CA ASP A 244 -4.47 -20.99 8.96
C ASP A 244 -5.89 -20.51 8.60
N GLU A 245 -6.57 -21.22 7.69
CA GLU A 245 -7.93 -20.85 7.25
C GLU A 245 -8.92 -20.63 8.42
N GLU A 246 -8.81 -21.42 9.48
CA GLU A 246 -9.65 -21.33 10.68
C GLU A 246 -9.43 -20.04 11.48
N GLU A 247 -8.28 -19.38 11.31
CA GLU A 247 -7.92 -18.15 12.03
C GLU A 247 -8.14 -16.87 11.22
N ILE A 248 -8.45 -16.97 9.91
CA ILE A 248 -8.68 -15.81 9.03
C ILE A 248 -9.69 -14.85 9.65
N GLU A 249 -10.84 -15.35 10.12
CA GLU A 249 -11.91 -14.53 10.69
C GLU A 249 -11.48 -13.72 11.92
N LYS A 250 -10.45 -14.18 12.64
CA LYS A 250 -9.88 -13.45 13.78
C LYS A 250 -8.90 -12.37 13.33
N ALA A 251 -8.23 -12.57 12.21
CA ALA A 251 -7.26 -11.62 11.65
C ALA A 251 -7.95 -10.48 10.88
N LEU A 252 -9.16 -10.70 10.35
CA LEU A 252 -9.89 -9.68 9.59
C LEU A 252 -10.24 -8.48 10.46
N ASP A 253 -9.75 -7.30 10.06
CA ASP A 253 -10.24 -6.04 10.58
C ASP A 253 -11.58 -5.74 9.92
N LYS A 254 -12.64 -5.80 10.73
CA LYS A 254 -14.02 -5.50 10.29
C LYS A 254 -14.29 -4.01 10.22
N ARG A 255 -13.38 -3.18 10.74
CA ARG A 255 -13.50 -1.73 10.66
C ARG A 255 -13.17 -1.27 9.24
N PRO A 256 -13.89 -0.28 8.71
CA PRO A 256 -13.48 0.41 7.50
C PRO A 256 -12.05 0.94 7.66
N GLU A 257 -11.24 0.91 6.58
CA GLU A 257 -9.85 1.41 6.64
C GLU A 257 -9.77 2.85 7.14
N PHE A 258 -10.82 3.60 6.85
CA PHE A 258 -10.91 5.02 7.14
C PHE A 258 -11.31 5.33 8.57
N GLU A 259 -11.68 4.30 9.35
CA GLU A 259 -11.88 4.30 10.79
C GLU A 259 -10.73 3.62 11.52
N GLU A 260 -9.67 3.18 10.81
CA GLU A 260 -8.43 2.84 11.47
C GLU A 260 -7.90 4.13 12.11
N GLU A 261 -7.96 4.17 13.45
CA GLU A 261 -7.24 5.17 14.22
C GLU A 261 -5.82 5.24 13.68
N LEU A 262 -5.39 6.46 13.29
CA LEU A 262 -3.98 6.75 13.08
C LEU A 262 -3.22 6.09 14.24
N PRO A 263 -2.12 5.37 13.97
CA PRO A 263 -1.44 4.60 15.00
C PRO A 263 -1.29 5.45 16.25
N ASP A 264 -1.80 4.96 17.39
CA ASP A 264 -1.86 5.66 18.66
C ASP A 264 -0.60 6.50 18.86
N VAL A 265 -0.70 7.81 18.60
CA VAL A 265 0.37 8.76 18.95
C VAL A 265 0.57 8.78 20.47
N ALA A 266 -0.39 8.22 21.22
CA ALA A 266 -0.37 8.02 22.66
C ALA A 266 0.67 7.01 23.15
N ASN A 267 1.16 6.10 22.32
CA ASN A 267 2.25 5.20 22.69
C ASN A 267 3.53 5.62 21.96
N ASN A 268 4.24 6.58 22.53
CA ASN A 268 5.55 7.00 22.07
C ASN A 268 6.62 6.26 22.87
N ILE A 269 7.70 5.81 22.22
CA ILE A 269 8.89 5.26 22.90
C ILE A 269 9.34 6.18 24.04
N HIS A 270 9.23 7.50 23.85
CA HIS A 270 9.63 8.48 24.86
C HIS A 270 8.80 8.39 26.13
N ASP A 271 7.48 8.28 26.03
CA ASP A 271 6.59 8.25 27.20
C ASP A 271 6.75 6.93 27.97
N GLU A 272 7.00 5.83 27.25
CA GLU A 272 7.30 4.54 27.87
C GLU A 272 8.69 4.52 28.53
N LEU A 273 9.70 5.16 27.93
CA LEU A 273 11.03 5.33 28.53
C LEU A 273 11.00 6.26 29.76
N GLU A 274 10.22 7.33 29.75
CA GLU A 274 10.05 8.22 30.91
C GLU A 274 9.28 7.52 32.04
N SER A 275 8.27 6.72 31.71
CA SER A 275 7.58 5.86 32.67
C SER A 275 8.56 4.87 33.34
N LEU A 276 9.46 4.24 32.57
CA LEU A 276 10.48 3.33 33.09
C LEU A 276 11.52 4.05 33.96
N ARG A 277 11.96 5.24 33.56
CA ARG A 277 12.87 6.09 34.36
C ARG A 277 12.26 6.44 35.71
N SER A 278 10.98 6.82 35.72
CA SER A 278 10.25 7.13 36.93
C SER A 278 10.06 5.91 37.82
N ALA A 279 9.66 4.76 37.25
CA ALA A 279 9.47 3.52 37.99
C ALA A 279 10.77 3.02 38.64
N GLU A 280 11.89 3.05 37.90
CA GLU A 280 13.19 2.60 38.40
C GLU A 280 13.97 3.68 39.18
N HIS A 281 13.42 4.90 39.30
CA HIS A 281 14.09 6.05 39.93
C HIS A 281 15.48 6.34 39.33
N LYS A 282 15.62 6.17 38.01
CA LYS A 282 16.88 6.37 37.29
C LYS A 282 16.78 7.54 36.33
N LYS A 283 17.82 8.38 36.32
CA LYS A 283 17.96 9.48 35.37
C LYS A 283 18.37 8.99 33.97
N GLU A 284 19.12 7.89 33.91
CA GLU A 284 19.52 7.21 32.67
C GLU A 284 19.23 5.71 32.78
N LEU A 285 18.64 5.13 31.73
CA LEU A 285 18.37 3.70 31.64
C LEU A 285 19.57 2.99 30.99
N SER A 286 20.00 1.89 31.59
CA SER A 286 21.03 1.03 31.03
C SER A 286 20.45 0.01 30.05
N TRP A 287 21.30 -0.61 29.23
CA TRP A 287 20.88 -1.67 28.32
C TRP A 287 20.16 -2.83 29.02
N MET A 288 20.52 -3.13 30.27
CA MET A 288 19.89 -4.21 31.05
C MET A 288 18.44 -3.89 31.42
N ASP A 289 18.11 -2.62 31.62
CA ASP A 289 16.78 -2.13 32.01
C ASP A 289 15.77 -2.23 30.84
N LEU A 290 16.28 -2.39 29.62
CA LEU A 290 15.51 -2.49 28.38
C LEU A 290 15.31 -3.93 27.90
N ILE A 291 15.97 -4.91 28.55
CA ILE A 291 15.87 -6.32 28.16
C ILE A 291 14.46 -6.84 28.51
N GLY A 292 13.76 -7.35 27.49
CA GLY A 292 12.39 -7.86 27.63
C GLY A 292 11.29 -6.80 27.44
N LYS A 293 11.64 -5.53 27.22
CA LYS A 293 10.68 -4.46 26.86
C LYS A 293 10.44 -4.44 25.34
N ASN A 294 9.19 -4.47 24.91
CA ASN A 294 8.83 -4.51 23.48
C ASN A 294 8.80 -3.11 22.86
N LEU A 295 9.97 -2.49 22.75
CA LEU A 295 10.15 -1.11 22.27
C LEU A 295 10.07 -0.97 20.74
N ARG A 296 9.79 -2.04 19.99
CA ARG A 296 9.82 -2.07 18.51
C ARG A 296 8.53 -1.61 17.83
N MET A 297 7.46 -1.35 18.58
CA MET A 297 6.14 -1.05 18.00
C MET A 297 5.74 0.44 18.05
N LEU A 298 6.59 1.32 18.55
CA LEU A 298 6.22 2.71 18.79
C LEU A 298 7.05 3.69 17.94
N PRO A 299 6.46 4.78 17.42
CA PRO A 299 7.20 5.84 16.75
C PRO A 299 8.02 6.67 17.77
N ALA A 300 9.17 7.19 17.33
CA ALA A 300 9.95 8.16 18.10
C ALA A 300 9.28 9.54 18.05
N ARG A 301 9.32 10.29 19.17
CA ARG A 301 8.83 11.67 19.25
C ARG A 301 9.48 12.56 18.18
N GLN A 302 8.64 13.27 17.43
CA GLN A 302 9.03 14.45 16.67
C GLN A 302 9.13 15.60 17.67
N ASN A 303 10.34 15.85 18.19
CA ASN A 303 10.58 17.05 18.99
C ASN A 303 10.88 18.22 18.06
N ASP A 304 10.17 19.33 18.30
CA ASP A 304 10.51 20.66 17.81
C ASP A 304 11.98 20.97 18.12
N ILE A 305 12.80 21.08 17.08
CA ILE A 305 14.17 21.59 17.20
C ILE A 305 14.06 23.11 17.31
N PRO A 306 14.61 23.76 18.35
CA PRO A 306 14.68 25.21 18.42
C PRO A 306 15.48 25.75 17.22
N ASN A 307 14.92 26.75 16.55
CA ASN A 307 15.37 27.30 15.26
C ASN A 307 16.75 28.01 15.24
N ASN A 308 17.68 27.70 16.15
CA ASN A 308 18.89 28.50 16.38
C ASN A 308 20.21 27.72 16.39
N LEU A 309 20.31 26.61 15.66
CA LEU A 309 21.58 25.89 15.47
C LEU A 309 21.74 25.41 14.01
N TYR A 310 21.66 26.35 13.07
CA TYR A 310 22.22 26.18 11.72
C TYR A 310 22.90 27.49 11.31
N GLN A 311 24.11 27.72 11.82
CA GLN A 311 25.10 28.49 11.09
C GLN A 311 26.16 27.50 10.61
N ASP A 312 26.38 27.57 9.29
CA ASP A 312 27.53 27.08 8.54
C ASP A 312 27.73 25.56 8.45
N VAL A 313 26.97 24.93 7.55
CA VAL A 313 27.57 24.03 6.53
C VAL A 313 26.72 24.14 5.25
N GLU A 314 27.24 24.84 4.23
CA GLU A 314 26.76 24.67 2.85
C GLU A 314 27.11 23.24 2.40
N LEU A 315 26.08 22.40 2.25
CA LEU A 315 26.14 21.22 1.40
C LEU A 315 25.12 21.43 0.30
N GLU A 316 25.61 21.77 -0.90
CA GLU A 316 24.90 21.52 -2.15
C GLU A 316 24.67 20.01 -2.25
N GLU A 317 23.50 19.53 -1.82
CA GLU A 317 22.98 18.23 -2.23
C GLU A 317 21.71 18.48 -3.04
N ASP A 318 21.87 18.46 -4.36
CA ASP A 318 20.80 18.35 -5.32
C ASP A 318 19.85 17.23 -4.91
N TYR A 319 18.67 17.61 -4.42
CA TYR A 319 17.60 16.68 -4.10
C TYR A 319 17.03 16.16 -5.42
N ILE A 320 17.59 15.05 -5.91
CA ILE A 320 17.03 14.32 -7.03
C ILE A 320 15.75 13.65 -6.53
N ASP A 321 14.62 14.27 -6.86
CA ASP A 321 13.29 13.69 -6.70
C ASP A 321 13.23 12.39 -7.50
N TYR A 322 13.22 11.25 -6.81
CA TYR A 322 12.89 9.97 -7.42
C TYR A 322 11.39 9.95 -7.71
N SER A 323 11.01 10.68 -8.76
CA SER A 323 9.85 10.35 -9.57
C SER A 323 9.91 8.85 -9.89
N PRO A 324 8.82 8.08 -9.67
CA PRO A 324 8.73 6.76 -10.26
C PRO A 324 8.71 6.99 -11.77
N ASN A 325 9.88 6.85 -12.41
CA ASN A 325 9.98 6.83 -13.85
C ASN A 325 8.98 5.80 -14.35
N GLN A 326 7.99 6.31 -15.05
CA GLN A 326 7.08 5.56 -15.90
C GLN A 326 7.95 4.65 -16.76
N TYR A 327 7.93 3.35 -16.49
CA TYR A 327 8.35 2.38 -17.49
C TYR A 327 7.27 2.42 -18.60
N TYR A 328 7.42 3.36 -19.52
CA TYR A 328 6.96 3.15 -20.88
C TYR A 328 7.83 2.05 -21.46
N TYR A 329 7.23 0.92 -21.83
CA TYR A 329 7.27 0.28 -23.16
C TYR A 329 6.50 -1.04 -23.09
#